data_AF-A0A7C5E3R8-F1
#
_entry.id   AF-A0A7C5E3R8-F1
#
_cell.length_a   1.000
_cell.length_b   1.000
_cell.length_c   1.000
_cell.angle_alpha   90.00
_cell.angle_beta   90.00
_cell.angle_gamma   90.00
#
_symmetry.space_group_name_H-M   'P 1'
#
loop_
_entity.id
_entity.type
_entity.pdbx_description
1 polymer ?
#
loop_
_entity_poly.entity_id
_entity_poly.type
_entity_poly.pdbx_seq_one_letter_code
_entity_poly.pdbx_strand_id
1 'polypeptide(L)'
;MAFEKVSYAGWEQCVRLSNDQIELIATQEVGPRIIRLGFRGEKNVFGEIKADLGKKGGEEWRIYGGHRLWHAPEARPRTYYPDNQPVNVSGEENLLVLIQPEEETTRLEKRMILEIDEQENHV
;
A
#
# COMPACT_ATOMS: atom_id res chain seq x y z
N MET A 1 -17.15 4.63 -8.22
CA MET A 1 -15.79 4.33 -7.72
C MET A 1 -15.25 5.65 -7.24
N ALA A 2 -14.93 5.81 -5.96
CA ALA A 2 -14.62 7.15 -5.44
C ALA A 2 -13.27 7.19 -4.68
N PHE A 3 -12.29 6.47 -5.23
CA PHE A 3 -10.87 6.76 -5.11
C PHE A 3 -10.31 7.03 -6.51
N GLU A 4 -9.31 7.91 -6.62
CA GLU A 4 -8.73 8.32 -7.89
C GLU A 4 -7.64 7.33 -8.33
N LYS A 5 -7.63 6.91 -9.60
CA LYS A 5 -6.49 6.17 -10.16
C LYS A 5 -5.38 7.14 -10.52
N VAL A 6 -4.19 6.88 -10.00
CA VAL A 6 -3.00 7.74 -10.23
C VAL A 6 -1.78 6.87 -10.50
N SER A 7 -0.73 7.46 -11.06
CA SER A 7 0.62 6.89 -11.02
C SER A 7 1.42 7.54 -9.88
N TYR A 8 2.29 6.77 -9.24
CA TYR A 8 3.11 7.26 -8.14
C TYR A 8 4.41 6.47 -8.00
N ALA A 9 5.53 7.18 -7.84
CA ALA A 9 6.84 6.61 -7.56
C ALA A 9 7.27 5.44 -8.49
N GLY A 10 6.91 5.52 -9.78
CA GLY A 10 7.27 4.52 -10.79
C GLY A 10 6.29 3.34 -10.92
N TRP A 11 5.22 3.29 -10.12
CA TRP A 11 4.08 2.41 -10.35
C TRP A 11 2.99 3.16 -11.11
N GLU A 12 2.43 2.51 -12.13
CA GLU A 12 1.43 3.09 -13.02
C GLU A 12 0.01 2.87 -12.51
N GLN A 13 -0.19 1.84 -11.67
CA GLN A 13 -1.49 1.50 -11.11
C GLN A 13 -1.48 1.73 -9.60
N CYS A 14 -1.79 2.96 -9.20
CA CYS A 14 -2.03 3.32 -7.81
C CYS A 14 -3.47 3.82 -7.63
N VAL A 15 -3.88 3.90 -6.38
CA VAL A 15 -5.13 4.52 -5.95
C VAL A 15 -4.83 5.58 -4.91
N ARG A 16 -5.46 6.74 -5.07
CA ARG A 16 -5.42 7.85 -4.11
C ARG A 16 -6.76 7.94 -3.40
N LEU A 17 -6.68 8.02 -2.08
CA LEU A 17 -7.77 8.36 -1.17
C LEU A 17 -7.41 9.69 -0.50
N SER A 18 -8.28 10.69 -0.52
CA SER A 18 -7.96 12.03 0.00
C SER A 18 -9.19 12.83 0.39
N ASN A 19 -9.03 13.70 1.39
CA ASN A 19 -9.95 14.80 1.70
C ASN A 19 -9.22 16.14 1.53
N ASP A 20 -9.77 17.24 2.04
CA ASP A 20 -9.14 18.56 1.91
C ASP A 20 -7.81 18.70 2.67
N GLN A 21 -7.56 17.88 3.69
CA GLN A 21 -6.39 17.96 4.57
C GLN A 21 -5.28 16.97 4.21
N ILE A 22 -5.61 15.71 3.95
CA ILE A 22 -4.65 14.61 3.77
C ILE A 22 -4.87 13.85 2.47
N GLU A 23 -3.81 13.20 2.01
CA GLU A 23 -3.86 12.20 0.95
C GLU A 23 -3.10 10.92 1.35
N LEU A 24 -3.64 9.80 0.90
CA LEU A 24 -3.08 8.47 1.01
C LEU A 24 -2.95 7.88 -0.39
N ILE A 25 -1.82 7.23 -0.69
CA ILE A 25 -1.63 6.51 -1.95
C ILE A 25 -1.22 5.07 -1.66
N ALA A 26 -1.99 4.13 -2.20
CA ALA A 26 -1.66 2.72 -2.23
C ALA A 26 -1.36 2.27 -3.67
N THR A 27 -0.42 1.35 -3.82
CA THR A 27 -0.12 0.73 -5.13
C THR A 27 -0.92 -0.54 -5.31
N GLN A 28 -1.40 -0.78 -6.53
CA GLN A 28 -2.08 -2.02 -6.93
C GLN A 28 -1.09 -3.07 -7.44
N GLU A 29 0.16 -2.68 -7.74
CA GLU A 29 1.13 -3.55 -8.42
C GLU A 29 1.97 -4.41 -7.46
N VAL A 30 2.07 -4.03 -6.18
CA VAL A 30 2.75 -4.77 -5.10
C VAL A 30 2.02 -4.54 -3.76
N GLY A 31 1.99 -5.50 -2.83
CA GLY A 31 1.48 -5.24 -1.48
C GLY A 31 0.73 -6.37 -0.77
N PRO A 32 -0.19 -6.02 0.17
CA PRO A 32 -0.84 -4.72 0.31
C PRO A 32 0.07 -3.69 1.00
N ARG A 33 0.06 -2.46 0.47
CA ARG A 33 0.96 -1.40 0.93
C ARG A 33 0.40 0.00 0.68
N ILE A 34 0.56 0.85 1.67
CA ILE A 34 0.36 2.30 1.53
C ILE A 34 1.73 2.92 1.34
N ILE A 35 2.01 3.49 0.17
CA ILE A 35 3.32 4.08 -0.12
C ILE A 35 3.40 5.51 0.42
N ARG A 36 2.29 6.24 0.39
CA ARG A 36 2.23 7.63 0.82
C ARG A 36 1.10 7.87 1.80
N LEU A 37 1.39 8.63 2.85
CA LEU A 37 0.43 9.33 3.67
C LEU A 37 1.02 10.71 4.00
N GLY A 38 0.26 11.78 3.80
CA GLY A 38 0.71 13.11 4.17
C GLY A 38 -0.38 14.15 4.00
N PHE A 39 -0.12 15.37 4.49
CA PHE A 39 -0.99 16.51 4.19
C PHE A 39 -0.96 16.81 2.68
N ARG A 40 -2.07 17.31 2.13
CA ARG A 40 -2.15 17.64 0.70
C ARG A 40 -1.09 18.65 0.31
N GLY A 41 -0.32 18.33 -0.73
CA GLY A 41 0.77 19.18 -1.22
C GLY A 41 2.06 19.13 -0.38
N GLU A 42 2.06 18.43 0.75
CA GLU A 42 3.20 18.35 1.66
C GLU A 42 4.02 17.07 1.45
N LYS A 43 5.05 16.90 2.28
CA LYS A 43 5.92 15.71 2.24
C LYS A 43 5.18 14.45 2.68
N ASN A 44 5.62 13.31 2.14
CA ASN A 44 5.20 12.00 2.64
C ASN A 44 5.72 11.81 4.08
N VAL A 45 4.86 11.35 4.98
CA VAL A 45 5.20 11.01 6.36
C VAL A 45 5.91 9.66 6.43
N PHE A 46 5.61 8.75 5.50
CA PHE A 46 6.34 7.48 5.38
C PHE A 46 7.67 7.67 4.65
N GLY A 47 8.64 6.81 4.99
CA GLY A 47 9.90 6.72 4.25
C GLY A 47 9.72 6.01 2.91
N GLU A 48 10.38 6.49 1.86
CA GLU A 48 10.39 5.88 0.52
C GLU A 48 11.81 5.42 0.17
N ILE A 49 11.96 4.15 -0.23
CA ILE A 49 13.26 3.58 -0.55
C ILE A 49 13.47 3.65 -2.07
N LYS A 50 14.07 4.76 -2.52
CA LYS A 50 14.28 5.09 -3.94
C LYS A 50 14.84 3.95 -4.78
N ALA A 51 15.70 3.12 -4.19
CA ALA A 51 16.30 1.98 -4.88
C ALA A 51 15.28 0.92 -5.31
N ASP A 52 14.13 0.82 -4.63
CA ASP A 52 13.12 -0.22 -4.86
C ASP A 52 11.78 0.32 -5.37
N LEU A 53 11.51 1.62 -5.27
CA LEU A 53 10.29 2.24 -5.81
C LEU A 53 10.08 1.88 -7.29
N GLY A 54 8.82 1.59 -7.65
CA GLY A 54 8.42 1.24 -9.01
C GLY A 54 8.80 -0.18 -9.45
N LYS A 55 9.59 -0.92 -8.67
CA LYS A 55 9.85 -2.34 -8.96
C LYS A 55 8.62 -3.19 -8.67
N LYS A 56 8.49 -4.30 -9.40
CA LYS A 56 7.42 -5.30 -9.27
C LYS A 56 7.93 -6.70 -9.54
N GLY A 57 7.20 -7.71 -9.06
CA GLY A 57 7.54 -9.13 -9.25
C GLY A 57 8.85 -9.55 -8.57
N GLY A 58 9.31 -10.76 -8.88
CA GLY A 58 10.50 -11.36 -8.28
C GLY A 58 10.24 -12.00 -6.91
N GLU A 59 11.15 -12.88 -6.51
CA GLU A 59 11.00 -13.78 -5.36
C GLU A 59 11.65 -13.24 -4.08
N GLU A 60 12.38 -12.12 -4.18
CA GLU A 60 13.04 -11.51 -3.03
C GLU A 60 12.18 -10.42 -2.39
N TRP A 61 12.22 -10.37 -1.07
CA TRP A 61 11.63 -9.28 -0.30
C TRP A 61 12.32 -7.94 -0.62
N ARG A 62 11.50 -6.89 -0.78
CA ARG A 62 11.98 -5.52 -0.95
C ARG A 62 11.33 -4.60 0.08
N ILE A 63 12.12 -3.60 0.50
CA ILE A 63 11.68 -2.72 1.57
C ILE A 63 10.69 -1.67 1.07
N TYR A 64 10.75 -1.24 -0.19
CA TYR A 64 9.93 -0.23 -0.92
C TYR A 64 9.70 1.13 -0.23
N GLY A 65 9.45 1.16 1.07
CA GLY A 65 8.95 2.29 1.85
C GLY A 65 7.47 2.12 2.21
N GLY A 66 6.88 3.15 2.82
CA GLY A 66 5.47 3.12 3.17
C GLY A 66 5.14 2.24 4.38
N HIS A 67 3.86 1.88 4.49
CA HIS A 67 3.30 1.00 5.49
C HIS A 67 2.94 -0.36 4.87
N ARG A 68 3.45 -1.45 5.46
CA ARG A 68 3.17 -2.85 5.08
C ARG A 68 2.66 -3.65 6.27
N LEU A 69 1.97 -4.75 5.99
CA LEU A 69 1.63 -5.74 7.00
C LEU A 69 2.79 -6.72 7.23
N TRP A 70 2.98 -7.05 8.51
CA TRP A 70 4.02 -7.94 8.99
C TRP A 70 3.41 -9.08 9.83
N HIS A 71 3.98 -10.27 9.73
CA HIS A 71 3.56 -11.47 10.45
C HIS A 71 4.69 -11.95 11.38
N ALA A 72 4.43 -11.86 12.67
CA ALA A 72 5.33 -12.30 13.74
C ALA A 72 5.31 -13.83 13.94
N PRO A 73 6.36 -14.41 14.56
CA PRO A 73 7.61 -13.78 14.99
C PRO A 73 8.51 -13.39 13.82
N GLU A 74 9.52 -12.56 14.08
CA GLU A 74 10.51 -12.18 13.06
C GLU A 74 11.33 -13.38 12.61
N ALA A 75 11.08 -13.86 11.40
CA ALA A 75 11.79 -15.01 10.83
C ALA A 75 11.75 -15.02 9.31
N ARG A 76 12.86 -15.42 8.67
CA ARG A 76 12.87 -15.77 7.24
C ARG A 76 12.36 -17.21 7.05
N PRO A 77 11.54 -17.50 6.03
CA PRO A 77 10.98 -16.57 5.04
C PRO A 77 9.64 -15.91 5.46
N ARG A 78 9.05 -16.28 6.60
CA ARG A 78 7.70 -15.84 7.02
C ARG A 78 7.49 -14.32 7.05
N THR A 79 8.32 -13.61 7.79
CA THR A 79 8.26 -12.14 7.95
C THR A 79 8.54 -11.43 6.63
N TYR A 80 9.56 -11.94 5.95
CA TYR A 80 10.13 -11.38 4.75
C TYR A 80 9.53 -12.05 3.50
N TYR A 81 8.23 -12.37 3.53
CA TYR A 81 7.55 -12.85 2.34
C TYR A 81 7.56 -11.74 1.26
N PRO A 82 7.88 -12.06 0.00
CA PRO A 82 7.89 -11.10 -1.10
C PRO A 82 6.45 -10.71 -1.47
N ASP A 83 5.97 -9.61 -0.89
CA ASP A 83 4.71 -8.93 -1.22
C ASP A 83 4.78 -8.20 -2.58
N ASN A 84 5.36 -8.85 -3.59
CA ASN A 84 5.68 -8.28 -4.91
C ASN A 84 4.61 -8.52 -5.98
N GLN A 85 3.48 -9.14 -5.59
CA GLN A 85 2.39 -9.46 -6.48
C GLN A 85 1.32 -8.36 -6.46
N PRO A 86 0.58 -8.17 -7.57
CA PRO A 86 -0.55 -7.24 -7.60
C PRO A 86 -1.59 -7.57 -6.53
N VAL A 87 -2.24 -6.53 -6.01
CA VAL A 87 -3.31 -6.66 -5.02
C VAL A 87 -4.66 -6.32 -5.64
N ASN A 88 -5.70 -6.99 -5.18
CA ASN A 88 -7.06 -6.62 -5.50
C ASN A 88 -7.44 -5.35 -4.74
N VAL A 89 -8.07 -4.41 -5.44
CA VAL A 89 -8.48 -3.12 -4.90
C VAL A 89 -9.97 -2.91 -5.12
N SER A 90 -10.68 -2.60 -4.04
CA SER A 90 -12.11 -2.27 -4.04
C SER A 90 -12.41 -1.19 -3.00
N GLY A 91 -13.65 -0.69 -2.99
CA GLY A 91 -14.08 0.34 -2.04
C GLY A 91 -14.97 1.41 -2.68
N GLU A 92 -15.20 2.47 -1.93
CA GLU A 92 -16.11 3.58 -2.24
C GLU A 92 -15.39 4.93 -2.08
N GLU A 93 -16.07 5.99 -1.62
CA GLU A 93 -15.53 7.36 -1.61
C GLU A 93 -14.50 7.61 -0.52
N ASN A 94 -14.83 7.20 0.69
CA ASN A 94 -13.98 7.36 1.86
C ASN A 94 -13.32 6.04 2.27
N LEU A 95 -13.63 4.93 1.60
CA LEU A 95 -13.21 3.57 1.96
C LEU A 95 -12.37 2.93 0.86
N LEU A 96 -11.20 2.41 1.24
CA LEU A 96 -10.31 1.65 0.38
C LEU A 96 -9.99 0.28 0.99
N VAL A 97 -10.15 -0.77 0.19
CA VAL A 97 -9.85 -2.16 0.57
C VAL A 97 -8.76 -2.70 -0.35
N LEU A 98 -7.69 -3.22 0.23
CA LEU A 98 -6.56 -3.85 -0.46
C LEU A 98 -6.42 -5.30 0.01
N ILE A 99 -6.38 -6.25 -0.92
CA ILE A 99 -6.27 -7.67 -0.62
C ILE A 99 -5.15 -8.28 -1.48
N GLN A 100 -4.11 -8.82 -0.87
CA GLN A 100 -3.11 -9.59 -1.63
C GLN A 100 -3.59 -11.01 -1.92
N PRO A 101 -3.00 -11.69 -2.91
CA PRO A 101 -3.08 -13.14 -3.01
C PRO A 101 -2.57 -13.84 -1.74
N GLU A 102 -3.06 -15.05 -1.52
CA GLU A 102 -2.59 -15.94 -0.47
C GLU A 102 -1.08 -16.22 -0.65
N GLU A 103 -0.31 -16.08 0.43
CA GLU A 103 1.11 -16.37 0.44
C GLU A 103 1.36 -17.86 0.30
N GLU A 104 2.23 -18.27 -0.62
CA GLU A 104 2.44 -19.70 -0.92
C GLU A 104 3.01 -20.48 0.27
N THR A 105 3.90 -19.85 1.05
CA THR A 105 4.64 -20.50 2.13
C THR A 105 3.94 -20.41 3.49
N THR A 106 3.25 -19.31 3.76
CA THR A 106 2.58 -19.07 5.05
C THR A 106 1.08 -19.35 4.99
N ARG A 107 0.52 -19.42 3.78
CA ARG A 107 -0.92 -19.58 3.50
C ARG A 107 -1.78 -18.42 4.03
N LEU A 108 -1.18 -17.26 4.27
CA LEU A 108 -1.90 -16.07 4.73
C LEU A 108 -2.39 -15.22 3.56
N GLU A 109 -3.62 -14.73 3.67
CA GLU A 109 -4.10 -13.56 2.94
C GLU A 109 -3.99 -12.35 3.86
N LYS A 110 -3.39 -11.26 3.38
CA LYS A 110 -3.34 -10.00 4.14
C LYS A 110 -4.27 -8.97 3.50
N ARG A 111 -4.96 -8.24 4.36
CA ARG A 111 -5.97 -7.24 3.96
C ARG A 111 -5.76 -5.94 4.73
N MET A 112 -5.83 -4.82 4.03
CA MET A 112 -5.95 -3.49 4.62
C MET A 112 -7.33 -2.91 4.27
N ILE A 113 -8.02 -2.37 5.27
CA ILE A 113 -9.25 -1.61 5.10
C ILE A 113 -8.94 -0.23 5.68
N LEU A 114 -9.08 0.80 4.86
CA LEU A 114 -8.68 2.17 5.16
C LEU A 114 -9.88 3.07 4.94
N GLU A 115 -10.27 3.82 5.96
CA GLU A 115 -11.39 4.74 5.90
C GLU A 115 -10.91 6.13 6.29
N ILE A 116 -11.03 7.12 5.40
CA ILE A 116 -10.71 8.50 5.76
C ILE A 116 -11.94 9.23 6.26
N ASP A 117 -11.74 10.11 7.23
CA ASP A 117 -12.78 11.09 7.57
C ASP A 117 -12.98 12.08 6.42
N GLU A 118 -14.21 12.57 6.21
CA GLU A 118 -14.51 13.49 5.11
C GLU A 118 -13.88 14.88 5.31
N GLN A 119 -13.64 15.31 6.55
CA GLN A 119 -13.31 16.69 6.89
C GLN A 119 -12.01 16.83 7.70
N GLU A 120 -11.70 15.83 8.52
CA GLU A 120 -10.56 15.83 9.43
C GLU A 120 -9.38 14.99 8.92
N ASN A 121 -8.18 15.21 9.45
CA ASN A 121 -6.99 14.43 9.11
C ASN A 121 -6.93 13.06 9.80
N HIS A 122 -8.03 12.29 9.72
CA HIS A 122 -8.16 10.98 10.34
C HIS A 122 -8.26 9.87 9.29
N VAL A 123 -7.60 8.73 9.56
CA VAL A 123 -7.60 7.48 8.76
C VAL A 123 -7.84 6.30 9.70
#